data_AF-A0A645GP39-F1
#
_entry.id   AF-A0A645GP39-F1
#
_cell.length_a   1.000
_cell.length_b   1.000
_cell.length_c   1.000
_cell.angle_alpha   90.00
_cell.angle_beta   90.00
_cell.angle_gamma   90.00
#
_symmetry.space_group_name_H-M   'P 1'
#
loop_
_entity.id
_entity.type
_entity.pdbx_description
1 polymer ?
#
loop_
_entity_poly.entity_id
_entity_poly.type
_entity_poly.pdbx_seq_one_letter_code
_entity_poly.pdbx_strand_id
1 'polypeptide(L)'
;MLNRFERDKAADTPIQFNQNDFNAARLGNSTLEQLFLQLHTSPWNEAVAITPGFTLLKQQIDFSHPATFIPKRNFDLIYYDAFAPEKQPEMWTQEIFNHLSNLCNQGAILTTYCAKGVVRRMLQTAGFQVDRLPGPPGKREILRATKRSDRE
;
A
#
# COMPACT_ATOMS: atom_id res chain seq x y z
N MET A 1 6.63 1.50 -3.60
CA MET A 1 7.60 1.98 -4.61
C MET A 1 7.13 3.36 -4.99
N LEU A 2 7.88 4.41 -4.63
CA LEU A 2 7.39 5.78 -4.67
C LEU A 2 7.31 6.26 -6.13
N ASN A 3 6.11 6.34 -6.68
CA ASN A 3 5.87 7.06 -7.92
C ASN A 3 5.25 8.42 -7.58
N ARG A 4 6.04 9.48 -7.77
CA ARG A 4 5.54 10.84 -7.86
C ARG A 4 4.78 10.95 -9.19
N PHE A 5 3.47 10.85 -9.16
CA PHE A 5 2.60 11.27 -10.27
C PHE A 5 1.79 12.46 -9.79
N GLU A 6 2.14 13.65 -10.29
CA GLU A 6 1.27 14.81 -10.20
C GLU A 6 -0.01 14.49 -11.00
N ARG A 7 -1.16 14.51 -10.33
CA ARG A 7 -2.47 14.34 -10.96
C ARG A 7 -2.80 15.64 -11.70
N ASP A 8 -2.64 15.65 -13.02
CA ASP A 8 -3.43 16.54 -13.86
C ASP A 8 -4.81 15.91 -14.13
N LYS A 9 -5.85 16.73 -13.94
CA LYS A 9 -7.25 16.39 -14.18
C LYS A 9 -7.49 16.23 -15.70
N ALA A 10 -7.19 15.06 -16.25
CA ALA A 10 -7.73 14.60 -17.53
C ALA A 10 -7.75 13.07 -17.52
N ALA A 11 -8.92 12.49 -17.25
CA ALA A 11 -9.15 11.05 -17.28
C ALA A 11 -9.24 10.52 -18.73
N ASP A 12 -8.90 9.24 -18.89
CA ASP A 12 -9.13 8.37 -20.06
C ASP A 12 -8.09 8.29 -21.20
N THR A 13 -6.81 8.58 -20.95
CA THR A 13 -5.74 8.10 -21.85
C THR A 13 -5.03 6.90 -21.24
N PRO A 14 -4.89 5.76 -21.96
CA PRO A 14 -4.01 4.68 -21.53
C PRO A 14 -2.62 5.24 -21.29
N ILE A 15 -2.06 5.01 -20.11
CA ILE A 15 -0.69 5.40 -19.79
C ILE A 15 0.22 4.66 -20.78
N GLN A 16 0.75 5.38 -21.77
CA GLN A 16 1.81 4.86 -22.62
C GLN A 16 3.10 4.93 -21.82
N PHE A 17 3.56 3.78 -21.30
CA PHE A 17 4.89 3.68 -20.71
C PHE A 17 5.92 3.83 -21.83
N ASN A 18 6.60 4.97 -21.90
CA ASN A 18 7.72 5.14 -22.81
C ASN A 18 8.96 4.49 -22.18
N GLN A 19 9.84 3.88 -22.97
CA GLN A 19 11.14 3.33 -22.53
C GLN A 19 12.01 4.34 -21.77
N ASN A 20 11.68 5.63 -21.83
CA ASN A 20 12.38 6.71 -21.14
C ASN A 20 11.83 7.05 -19.74
N ASP A 21 10.68 6.51 -19.32
CA ASP A 21 10.11 6.78 -17.98
C ASP A 21 10.79 5.96 -16.86
N PHE A 22 11.71 5.07 -17.24
CA PHE A 22 12.42 4.14 -16.35
C PHE A 22 13.68 4.79 -15.72
N ASN A 23 13.50 5.82 -14.90
CA ASN A 23 14.62 6.48 -14.18
C ASN A 23 14.84 5.94 -12.75
N ALA A 24 14.78 4.62 -12.56
CA ALA A 24 15.25 3.97 -11.33
C ALA A 24 16.09 2.75 -11.67
N ALA A 25 17.39 2.99 -11.86
CA ALA A 25 18.43 2.02 -12.16
C ALA A 25 18.23 1.26 -13.49
N ARG A 26 19.14 1.48 -14.44
CA ARG A 26 19.45 0.50 -15.47
C ARG A 26 19.93 -0.78 -14.76
N LEU A 27 18.98 -1.61 -14.34
CA LEU A 27 19.25 -2.98 -13.94
C LEU A 27 19.64 -3.67 -15.23
N GLY A 28 20.94 -3.87 -15.48
CA GLY A 28 21.44 -4.60 -16.65
C GLY A 28 21.05 -6.09 -16.71
N ASN A 29 19.91 -6.44 -16.11
CA ASN A 29 19.32 -7.76 -16.02
C ASN A 29 17.95 -7.71 -16.70
N SER A 30 17.89 -8.22 -17.93
CA SER A 30 16.70 -8.25 -18.77
C SER A 30 15.50 -8.92 -18.10
N THR A 31 15.74 -9.85 -17.17
CA THR A 31 14.66 -10.53 -16.42
C THR A 31 13.98 -9.61 -15.41
N LEU A 32 14.73 -8.76 -14.70
CA LEU A 32 14.13 -7.82 -13.74
C LEU A 32 13.32 -6.74 -14.46
N GLU A 33 13.79 -6.27 -15.61
CA GLU A 33 13.05 -5.34 -16.47
C GLU A 33 11.75 -5.97 -16.98
N GLN A 34 11.79 -7.24 -17.41
CA GLN A 34 10.60 -7.98 -17.82
C GLN A 34 9.59 -8.15 -16.68
N LEU A 35 10.04 -8.56 -15.49
CA LEU A 35 9.17 -8.70 -14.31
C LEU A 35 8.58 -7.36 -13.90
N PHE A 36 9.39 -6.29 -13.90
CA PHE A 36 8.92 -4.94 -13.64
C PHE A 36 7.82 -4.56 -14.63
N LEU A 37 8.05 -4.73 -15.93
CA LEU A 37 7.05 -4.41 -16.95
C LEU A 37 5.77 -5.23 -16.74
N GLN A 38 5.90 -6.54 -16.47
CA GLN A 38 4.76 -7.43 -16.23
C GLN A 38 3.90 -6.99 -15.03
N LEU A 39 4.51 -6.59 -13.91
CA LEU A 39 3.79 -6.03 -12.76
C LEU A 39 2.96 -4.80 -13.16
N HIS A 40 3.56 -3.90 -13.94
CA HIS A 40 2.95 -2.62 -14.31
C HIS A 40 1.88 -2.78 -15.39
N THR A 41 2.05 -3.69 -16.34
CA THR A 41 1.12 -3.90 -17.46
C THR A 41 0.05 -4.95 -17.21
N SER A 42 0.14 -5.72 -16.12
CA SER A 42 -0.91 -6.71 -15.75
C SER A 42 -2.31 -6.07 -15.76
N PRO A 43 -3.36 -6.79 -16.20
CA PRO A 43 -4.73 -6.28 -16.17
C PRO A 43 -5.19 -5.90 -14.76
N TRP A 44 -6.16 -4.99 -14.70
CA TRP A 44 -6.89 -4.69 -13.46
C TRP A 44 -7.96 -5.76 -13.20
N ASN A 45 -8.22 -6.01 -11.92
CA ASN A 45 -9.25 -6.90 -11.39
C ASN A 45 -9.11 -8.38 -11.79
N GLU A 46 -7.94 -8.77 -12.28
CA GLU A 46 -7.60 -10.14 -12.65
C GLU A 46 -6.34 -10.61 -11.90
N ALA A 47 -6.34 -11.87 -11.49
CA ALA A 47 -5.20 -12.48 -10.80
C ALA A 47 -4.21 -13.04 -11.82
N VAL A 48 -2.98 -12.52 -11.81
CA VAL A 48 -1.91 -12.86 -12.76
C VAL A 48 -0.76 -13.52 -12.02
N ALA A 49 -0.37 -14.73 -12.41
CA ALA A 49 0.85 -15.36 -11.93
C ALA A 49 2.07 -14.66 -12.53
N ILE A 50 2.91 -14.05 -11.69
CA ILE A 50 4.11 -13.33 -12.12
C ILE A 50 5.32 -14.25 -12.04
N THR A 51 5.46 -14.99 -10.93
CA THR A 51 6.46 -16.05 -10.76
C THR A 51 5.84 -17.24 -10.02
N PRO A 52 6.49 -18.43 -9.99
CA PRO A 52 6.03 -19.54 -9.15
C PRO A 52 5.90 -19.09 -7.69
N GLY A 53 4.69 -19.17 -7.14
CA GLY A 53 4.39 -18.77 -5.76
C GLY A 53 4.07 -17.28 -5.56
N PHE A 54 4.06 -16.46 -6.61
CA PHE A 54 3.68 -15.06 -6.52
C PHE A 54 2.64 -14.68 -7.59
N THR A 55 1.44 -14.36 -7.11
CA THR A 55 0.30 -13.91 -7.92
C THR A 55 -0.02 -12.47 -7.58
N LEU A 56 -0.11 -11.62 -8.60
CA LEU A 56 -0.51 -10.23 -8.47
C LEU A 56 -2.01 -10.09 -8.79
N LEU A 57 -2.74 -9.44 -7.90
CA LEU A 57 -4.08 -8.92 -8.19
C LEU A 57 -4.04 -7.40 -8.01
N LYS A 58 -4.18 -6.65 -9.12
CA LYS A 58 -4.34 -5.20 -9.06
C LYS A 58 -5.82 -4.86 -9.04
N GLN A 59 -6.25 -4.02 -8.13
CA GLN A 59 -7.66 -3.63 -8.04
C GLN A 59 -7.81 -2.13 -8.25
N GLN A 60 -8.69 -1.73 -9.16
CA GLN A 60 -8.99 -0.32 -9.42
C GLN A 60 -10.22 0.06 -8.60
N ILE A 61 -9.99 0.58 -7.40
CA ILE A 61 -11.04 0.82 -6.40
C ILE A 61 -10.77 2.17 -5.72
N ASP A 62 -11.84 2.91 -5.41
CA ASP A 62 -11.79 4.05 -4.52
C ASP A 62 -11.82 3.60 -3.07
N PHE A 63 -10.65 3.65 -2.42
CA PHE A 63 -10.50 3.25 -1.03
C PHE A 63 -10.81 4.36 -0.02
N SER A 64 -11.23 5.55 -0.47
CA SER A 64 -11.76 6.59 0.44
C SER A 64 -13.11 6.19 1.04
N HIS A 65 -13.80 5.22 0.42
CA HIS A 65 -15.02 4.59 0.91
C HIS A 65 -14.77 3.10 1.20
N PRO A 66 -14.08 2.77 2.31
CA PRO A 66 -13.50 1.44 2.54
C PRO A 66 -14.53 0.31 2.58
N ALA A 67 -15.78 0.59 2.96
CA ALA A 67 -16.86 -0.40 2.98
C ALA A 67 -17.16 -1.05 1.61
N THR A 68 -16.77 -0.39 0.51
CA THR A 68 -16.92 -0.94 -0.86
C THR A 68 -15.88 -2.02 -1.18
N PHE A 69 -14.81 -2.11 -0.39
CA PHE A 69 -13.74 -3.08 -0.56
C PHE A 69 -13.95 -4.29 0.35
N ILE A 70 -14.37 -5.41 -0.26
CA ILE A 70 -14.63 -6.67 0.43
C ILE A 70 -13.77 -7.77 -0.23
N PRO A 71 -12.55 -8.01 0.27
CA PRO A 71 -11.68 -9.05 -0.26
C PRO A 71 -12.19 -10.43 0.14
N LYS A 72 -11.84 -11.46 -0.66
CA LYS A 72 -12.19 -12.85 -0.36
C LYS A 72 -11.37 -13.47 0.78
N ARG A 73 -10.28 -12.83 1.17
CA ARG A 73 -9.34 -13.29 2.19
C ARG A 73 -8.84 -12.11 3.02
N ASN A 74 -8.49 -12.41 4.26
CA ASN A 74 -7.82 -11.47 5.14
C ASN A 74 -6.32 -11.38 4.81
N PHE A 75 -5.69 -10.31 5.28
CA PHE A 75 -4.28 -9.99 5.01
C PHE A 75 -3.39 -10.25 6.22
N ASP A 76 -2.21 -10.81 5.96
CA ASP A 76 -1.15 -10.96 6.96
C ASP A 76 -0.19 -9.74 6.96
N LEU A 77 -0.15 -8.99 5.85
CA LEU A 77 0.72 -7.85 5.69
C LEU A 77 0.06 -6.77 4.83
N ILE A 78 0.09 -5.53 5.33
CA ILE A 78 -0.40 -4.35 4.65
C ILE A 78 0.72 -3.32 4.55
N TYR A 79 1.10 -2.99 3.32
CA TYR A 79 1.95 -1.83 3.03
C TYR A 79 1.04 -0.63 2.78
N TYR A 80 0.90 0.24 3.79
CA TYR A 80 0.03 1.39 3.71
C TYR A 80 0.81 2.63 3.20
N ASP A 81 0.71 2.86 1.90
CA ASP A 81 1.48 3.87 1.14
C ASP A 81 0.55 4.84 0.40
N ALA A 82 -0.24 5.60 1.15
CA ALA A 82 -1.01 6.74 0.63
C ALA A 82 -0.19 8.04 0.69
N PHE A 83 -0.61 9.07 -0.05
CA PHE A 83 0.00 10.40 0.08
C PHE A 83 -0.13 10.93 1.50
N ALA A 84 0.77 11.84 1.90
CA ALA A 84 0.80 12.38 3.25
C ALA A 84 -0.57 12.96 3.67
N PRO A 85 -0.95 12.87 4.96
CA PRO A 85 -2.26 13.34 5.43
C PRO A 85 -2.63 14.79 5.07
N GLU A 86 -1.66 15.70 4.89
CA GLU A 86 -1.96 17.07 4.42
C GLU A 86 -2.43 17.12 2.96
N LYS A 87 -1.96 16.18 2.13
CA LYS A 87 -2.25 16.14 0.70
C LYS A 87 -3.48 15.31 0.37
N GLN A 88 -3.74 14.28 1.17
CA GLN A 88 -4.82 13.31 0.91
C GLN A 88 -5.48 12.86 2.23
N PRO A 89 -6.08 13.78 3.00
CA PRO A 89 -6.61 13.51 4.34
C PRO A 89 -7.71 12.44 4.35
N GLU A 90 -8.47 12.30 3.27
CA GLU A 90 -9.56 11.32 3.12
C GLU A 90 -9.08 9.87 3.19
N MET A 91 -7.79 9.62 2.96
CA MET A 91 -7.21 8.29 3.13
C MET A 91 -6.86 7.98 4.60
N TRP A 92 -6.71 8.99 5.45
CA TRP A 92 -6.23 8.84 6.84
C TRP A 92 -7.35 9.00 7.85
N THR A 93 -8.50 8.38 7.60
CA THR A 93 -9.65 8.43 8.51
C THR A 93 -9.64 7.26 9.49
N GLN A 94 -10.31 7.43 10.64
CA GLN A 94 -10.51 6.33 11.59
C GLN A 94 -11.28 5.16 10.95
N GLU A 95 -12.22 5.46 10.07
CA GLU A 95 -13.01 4.47 9.33
C GLU A 95 -12.13 3.54 8.50
N ILE A 96 -11.16 4.11 7.75
CA ILE A 96 -10.18 3.33 6.99
C ILE A 96 -9.37 2.41 7.88
N PHE A 97 -8.84 2.92 9.01
CA PHE A 97 -8.02 2.08 9.88
C PHE A 97 -8.83 0.98 10.59
N ASN A 98 -10.08 1.26 10.96
CA ASN A 98 -10.99 0.24 11.50
C ASN A 98 -11.26 -0.85 10.47
N HIS A 99 -11.53 -0.47 9.22
CA HIS A 99 -11.76 -1.42 8.14
C HIS A 99 -10.52 -2.29 7.88
N LEU A 100 -9.34 -1.68 7.76
CA LEU A 100 -8.09 -2.42 7.59
C LEU A 100 -7.81 -3.38 8.75
N SER A 101 -8.12 -2.99 9.98
CA SER A 101 -8.02 -3.88 11.14
C SER A 101 -8.92 -5.11 11.00
N ASN A 102 -10.16 -4.93 10.56
CA ASN A 102 -11.09 -6.04 10.33
C ASN A 102 -10.63 -6.99 9.21
N LEU A 103 -9.97 -6.45 8.17
CA LEU A 103 -9.41 -7.23 7.07
C LEU A 103 -8.09 -7.93 7.40
N CYS A 104 -7.49 -7.67 8.56
CA CYS A 104 -6.25 -8.30 8.98
C CYS A 104 -6.49 -9.67 9.64
N ASN A 105 -5.61 -10.62 9.37
CA ASN A 105 -5.47 -11.85 10.16
C ASN A 105 -4.86 -11.56 11.53
N GLN A 106 -4.90 -12.58 12.38
CA GLN A 106 -4.26 -12.46 13.67
C GLN A 106 -2.74 -12.40 13.57
N GLY A 107 -2.11 -11.41 14.19
CA GLY A 107 -0.66 -11.19 14.10
C GLY A 107 -0.24 -10.45 12.83
N ALA A 108 -1.20 -10.04 11.99
CA ALA A 108 -0.92 -9.29 10.77
C ALA A 108 -0.23 -7.95 11.07
N ILE A 109 0.60 -7.52 10.12
CA ILE A 109 1.38 -6.29 10.22
C ILE A 109 0.86 -5.27 9.22
N LEU A 110 0.65 -4.03 9.68
CA LEU A 110 0.51 -2.86 8.83
C LEU A 110 1.74 -1.97 9.02
N THR A 111 2.40 -1.58 7.94
CA THR A 111 3.50 -0.62 8.00
C THR A 111 3.24 0.59 7.12
N THR A 112 3.65 1.77 7.60
CA THR A 112 3.56 3.01 6.84
C THR A 112 4.75 3.91 7.15
N TYR A 113 5.17 4.68 6.15
CA TYR A 113 6.19 5.70 6.34
C TYR A 113 5.72 6.86 7.24
N CYS A 114 4.40 7.03 7.40
CA CYS A 114 3.82 8.16 8.11
C CYS A 114 3.93 7.97 9.63
N ALA A 115 4.77 8.77 10.29
CA ALA A 115 4.99 8.72 11.74
C ALA A 115 4.25 9.79 12.55
N LYS A 116 3.16 10.35 12.03
CA LYS A 116 2.41 11.39 12.75
C LYS A 116 1.66 10.83 13.94
N GLY A 117 1.63 11.60 15.02
CA GLY A 117 0.94 11.23 16.26
C GLY A 117 -0.56 10.97 16.08
N VAL A 118 -1.23 11.65 15.15
CA VAL A 118 -2.64 11.41 14.84
C VAL A 118 -2.86 10.04 14.19
N VAL A 119 -2.01 9.66 13.24
CA VAL A 119 -2.06 8.35 12.56
C VAL A 119 -1.79 7.23 13.55
N ARG A 120 -0.79 7.40 14.42
CA ARG A 120 -0.53 6.46 15.52
C ARG A 120 -1.76 6.25 16.39
N ARG A 121 -2.41 7.32 16.83
CA ARG A 121 -3.62 7.24 17.67
C ARG A 121 -4.75 6.51 16.94
N MET A 122 -4.98 6.79 15.66
CA MET A 122 -6.03 6.10 14.89
C MET A 122 -5.76 4.60 14.74
N LEU A 123 -4.51 4.21 14.47
CA LEU A 123 -4.11 2.80 14.44
C LEU A 123 -4.33 2.11 15.79
N GLN A 124 -3.99 2.78 16.89
CA GLN A 124 -4.24 2.26 18.24
C GLN A 124 -5.73 2.09 18.53
N THR A 125 -6.54 3.10 18.19
CA THR A 125 -8.01 3.04 18.32
C THR A 125 -8.61 1.92 17.48
N ALA A 126 -8.04 1.62 16.31
CA ALA A 126 -8.45 0.51 15.46
C ALA A 126 -8.04 -0.89 16.00
N GLY A 127 -7.39 -0.96 17.16
CA GLY A 127 -7.01 -2.22 17.83
C GLY A 127 -5.59 -2.71 17.52
N PHE A 128 -4.76 -1.91 16.84
CA PHE A 128 -3.37 -2.29 16.60
C PHE A 128 -2.46 -1.95 17.79
N GLN A 129 -1.49 -2.82 18.05
CA GLN A 129 -0.30 -2.44 18.80
C GLN A 129 0.68 -1.72 17.87
N VAL A 130 1.05 -0.48 18.21
CA VAL A 130 1.88 0.37 17.33
C VAL A 130 3.26 0.62 17.92
N ASP A 131 4.29 0.20 17.19
CA ASP A 131 5.69 0.48 17.46
C ASP A 131 6.19 1.62 16.56
N ARG A 132 7.13 2.42 17.09
CA ARG A 132 7.91 3.38 16.30
C ARG A 132 9.26 2.75 16.00
N LEU A 133 9.61 2.67 14.73
CA LEU A 133 10.88 2.14 14.28
C LEU A 133 11.75 3.27 13.73
N PRO A 134 13.10 3.16 13.81
CA PRO A 134 13.99 4.08 13.13
C PRO A 134 13.65 4.14 11.64
N GLY A 135 13.55 5.36 11.09
CA GLY A 135 13.30 5.54 9.67
C GLY A 135 14.57 5.33 8.82
N PRO A 136 14.40 5.17 7.48
CA PRO A 136 15.53 5.20 6.56
C PRO A 136 16.22 6.58 6.56
N PRO A 137 17.43 6.70 5.98
CA PRO A 137 18.14 7.98 5.88
C PRO A 137 17.23 9.13 5.43
N GLY A 138 17.14 10.19 6.24
CA GLY A 138 16.27 11.35 5.99
C GLY A 138 14.87 11.29 6.62
N LYS A 139 14.46 10.17 7.23
CA LYS A 139 13.23 10.07 8.04
C LYS A 139 13.58 9.61 9.46
N ARG A 140 13.05 10.31 10.46
CA ARG A 140 13.33 10.00 11.88
C ARG A 140 12.71 8.67 12.30
N GLU A 141 11.43 8.47 11.98
CA GLU A 141 10.65 7.32 12.44
C GLU A 141 9.69 6.84 11.35
N ILE A 142 9.31 5.57 11.41
CA ILE A 142 8.19 4.96 10.69
C ILE A 142 7.29 4.20 11.68
N LEU A 143 6.06 3.86 11.28
CA LEU A 143 5.15 3.08 12.12
C LEU A 143 5.06 1.63 11.64
N ARG A 144 5.01 0.73 12.62
CA ARG A 144 4.59 -0.66 12.45
C ARG A 144 3.46 -0.94 13.42
N ALA A 145 2.33 -1.38 12.89
CA ALA A 145 1.14 -1.73 13.62
C ALA A 145 0.93 -3.25 13.52
N THR A 146 0.69 -3.94 14.64
CA THR A 146 0.48 -5.39 14.69
C THR A 146 -0.90 -5.67 15.25
N LYS A 147 -1.71 -6.49 14.56
CA LYS A 147 -3.02 -6.93 15.07
C LYS A 147 -2.77 -7.93 16.19
N ARG A 148 -3.15 -7.59 17.42
CA ARG A 148 -2.90 -8.42 18.62
C ARG A 148 -3.79 -9.64 18.62
N SER A 149 -3.23 -10.83 18.88
CA SER A 149 -4.07 -11.97 19.25
C SER A 149 -4.79 -11.60 20.50
N ASP A 150 -6.12 -11.71 20.47
CA ASP A 150 -6.89 -11.83 21.69
C ASP A 150 -6.18 -12.91 22.49
N ARG A 151 -5.49 -12.47 23.55
CA ARG A 151 -4.92 -13.38 24.52
C ARG A 151 -6.12 -13.84 25.34
N GLU A 152 -6.40 -15.14 25.28
CA GLU A 152 -7.19 -15.82 26.31
C GLU A 152 -6.64 -15.48 27.71
#